data_AF-A0A3C0PKM1-F1
#
_entry.id   AF-A0A3C0PKM1-F1
#
_cell.length_a   1.000
_cell.length_b   1.000
_cell.length_c   1.000
_cell.angle_alpha   90.00
_cell.angle_beta   90.00
_cell.angle_gamma   90.00
#
_symmetry.space_group_name_H-M   'P 1'
#
loop_
_entity.id
_entity.type
_entity.pdbx_description
1 polymer ?
#
loop_
_entity_poly.entity_id
_entity_poly.type
_entity_poly.pdbx_seq_one_letter_code
_entity_poly.pdbx_strand_id
1 'polypeptide(L)'
;MSDKRSIFEEVGSNTKIIAAPVGAISRDEFSERSWVRIWLWALVVLIVIMITVGGLTRLTDSGLSITEWDPVMGAVPPLSTAAWNAAFAAYRTTAEFALQNSDMTVAEFKVIFWWEWGHRQLGRFIGLAWLAGFLILFI
;
A
#
# COMPACT_ATOMS: atom_id res chain seq x y z
N MET A 1 -49.86 0.99 -66.30
CA MET A 1 -48.68 0.24 -65.87
C MET A 1 -48.64 0.30 -64.35
N SER A 2 -48.64 -0.85 -63.68
CA SER A 2 -48.83 -0.96 -62.22
C SER A 2 -47.47 -0.95 -61.53
N ASP A 3 -47.24 0.05 -60.68
CA ASP A 3 -46.00 0.21 -59.92
C ASP A 3 -45.99 -0.79 -58.77
N LYS A 4 -45.19 -1.85 -58.90
CA LYS A 4 -45.03 -2.89 -57.86
C LYS A 4 -44.30 -2.26 -56.68
N ARG A 5 -45.03 -1.89 -55.62
CA ARG A 5 -44.43 -1.57 -54.33
C ARG A 5 -43.77 -2.83 -53.76
N SER A 6 -42.45 -2.83 -53.71
CA SER A 6 -41.63 -3.86 -53.07
C SER A 6 -41.91 -3.85 -51.57
N ILE A 7 -42.69 -4.81 -51.09
CA ILE A 7 -43.04 -4.96 -49.66
C ILE A 7 -41.91 -5.57 -48.82
N PHE A 8 -40.82 -5.96 -49.47
CA PHE A 8 -39.61 -6.47 -48.82
C PHE A 8 -38.48 -5.50 -49.13
N GLU A 9 -37.95 -4.90 -48.08
CA GLU A 9 -36.65 -4.26 -48.13
C GLU A 9 -35.61 -5.37 -48.37
N GLU A 10 -34.92 -5.34 -49.51
CA GLU A 10 -33.74 -6.17 -49.67
C GLU A 10 -32.71 -5.69 -48.66
N VAL A 11 -32.63 -6.39 -47.53
CA VAL A 11 -31.51 -6.30 -46.60
C VAL A 11 -30.27 -6.82 -47.33
N GLY A 12 -29.73 -5.98 -48.20
CA GLY A 12 -28.46 -6.21 -48.85
C GLY A 12 -27.45 -6.55 -47.78
N SER A 13 -26.70 -7.64 -48.01
CA SER A 13 -25.58 -8.09 -47.18
C SER A 13 -24.40 -7.10 -47.19
N ASN A 14 -24.68 -5.82 -47.41
CA ASN A 14 -23.74 -4.72 -47.53
C ASN A 14 -23.92 -3.70 -46.41
N THR A 15 -24.66 -4.05 -45.35
CA THR A 15 -24.38 -3.45 -44.05
C THR A 15 -23.01 -3.97 -43.64
N LYS A 16 -21.96 -3.23 -43.97
CA LYS A 16 -20.66 -3.39 -43.34
C LYS A 16 -20.94 -3.29 -41.84
N ILE A 17 -20.95 -4.43 -41.14
CA ILE A 17 -20.97 -4.44 -39.69
C ILE A 17 -19.64 -3.77 -39.33
N ILE A 18 -19.69 -2.46 -39.10
CA ILE A 18 -18.61 -1.76 -38.43
C ILE A 18 -18.69 -2.34 -37.03
N ALA A 19 -17.90 -3.39 -36.78
CA ALA A 19 -17.72 -3.90 -35.45
C ALA A 19 -17.48 -2.67 -34.58
N ALA A 20 -18.35 -2.45 -33.58
CA ALA A 20 -18.17 -1.36 -32.64
C ALA A 20 -16.69 -1.36 -32.25
N PRO A 21 -15.98 -0.22 -32.31
CA PRO A 21 -14.55 -0.20 -32.06
C PRO A 21 -14.32 -0.92 -30.74
N VAL A 22 -13.67 -2.09 -30.80
CA VAL A 22 -13.49 -2.96 -29.64
C VAL A 22 -12.66 -2.16 -28.66
N GLY A 23 -13.33 -1.66 -27.61
CA GLY A 23 -12.78 -0.73 -26.64
C GLY A 23 -12.63 0.68 -27.22
N ALA A 24 -13.59 1.56 -26.92
CA ALA A 24 -13.42 3.02 -26.96
C ALA A 24 -12.46 3.51 -25.85
N ILE A 25 -11.37 2.78 -25.69
CA ILE A 25 -10.24 3.08 -24.86
C ILE A 25 -9.19 3.53 -25.88
N SER A 26 -9.14 4.84 -26.12
CA SER A 26 -8.22 5.49 -27.05
C SER A 26 -6.84 4.84 -26.95
N ARG A 27 -6.37 4.30 -28.08
CA ARG A 27 -5.05 3.67 -28.21
C ARG A 27 -3.92 4.70 -28.18
N ASP A 28 -4.19 5.98 -27.99
CA ASP A 28 -3.20 7.05 -28.15
C ASP A 28 -2.68 7.61 -26.80
N GLU A 29 -3.26 7.20 -25.66
CA GLU A 29 -2.79 7.57 -24.31
C GLU A 29 -1.76 6.58 -23.71
N PHE A 30 -0.92 5.96 -24.54
CA PHE A 30 0.02 4.93 -24.07
C PHE A 30 0.96 5.42 -22.94
N SER A 31 1.27 6.72 -22.88
CA SER A 31 2.14 7.31 -21.85
C SER A 31 1.48 7.31 -20.46
N GLU A 32 0.30 7.93 -20.33
CA GLU A 32 -0.36 8.13 -19.02
C GLU A 32 -0.80 6.79 -18.40
N ARG A 33 -1.30 5.87 -19.22
CA ARG A 33 -1.68 4.52 -18.77
C ARG A 33 -0.49 3.70 -18.31
N SER A 34 0.69 3.91 -18.89
CA SER A 34 1.91 3.22 -18.46
C SER A 34 2.32 3.67 -17.05
N TRP A 35 2.29 4.97 -16.78
CA TRP A 35 2.62 5.51 -15.47
C TRP A 35 1.64 5.09 -14.38
N VAL A 36 0.33 5.11 -14.65
CA VAL A 36 -0.69 4.59 -13.72
C VAL A 36 -0.45 3.10 -13.42
N ARG A 37 -0.13 2.28 -14.44
CA ARG A 37 0.18 0.85 -14.24
C ARG A 37 1.41 0.65 -13.36
N ILE A 38 2.49 1.38 -13.62
CA ILE A 38 3.73 1.29 -12.83
C ILE A 38 3.45 1.69 -11.38
N TRP A 39 2.70 2.79 -11.17
CA TRP A 39 2.33 3.25 -9.85
C TRP A 39 1.49 2.21 -9.08
N LEU A 40 0.47 1.63 -9.72
CA LEU A 40 -0.36 0.59 -9.10
C LEU A 40 0.46 -0.67 -8.77
N TRP A 41 1.34 -1.11 -9.67
CA TRP A 41 2.23 -2.26 -9.39
C TRP A 41 3.21 -1.97 -8.25
N ALA A 42 3.76 -0.75 -8.19
CA ALA A 42 4.61 -0.33 -7.09
C ALA A 42 3.85 -0.39 -5.74
N LEU A 43 2.60 0.10 -5.70
CA LEU A 43 1.76 0.00 -4.50
C LEU A 43 1.48 -1.45 -4.10
N VAL A 44 1.17 -2.33 -5.05
CA VAL A 44 0.97 -3.76 -4.78
C VAL A 44 2.22 -4.38 -4.16
N VAL A 45 3.39 -4.14 -4.75
CA VAL A 45 4.67 -4.63 -4.22
C VAL A 45 4.90 -4.11 -2.80
N LEU A 46 4.67 -2.82 -2.56
CA LEU A 46 4.81 -2.24 -1.23
C LEU A 46 3.85 -2.86 -0.21
N ILE A 47 2.61 -3.15 -0.59
CA ILE A 47 1.63 -3.82 0.28
C ILE A 47 2.09 -5.25 0.60
N VAL A 48 2.61 -6.00 -0.37
CA VAL A 48 3.16 -7.35 -0.13
C VAL A 48 4.34 -7.30 0.86
N ILE A 49 5.23 -6.31 0.70
CA ILE A 49 6.32 -6.08 1.67
C ILE A 49 5.74 -5.74 3.04
N MET A 50 4.73 -4.86 3.12
CA MET A 50 4.09 -4.45 4.37
C MET A 50 3.47 -5.62 5.13
N ILE A 51 2.77 -6.51 4.42
CA ILE A 51 2.20 -7.73 4.99
C ILE A 51 3.31 -8.66 5.50
N THR A 52 4.38 -8.82 4.73
CA THR A 52 5.51 -9.70 5.10
C THR A 52 6.25 -9.17 6.34
N VAL A 53 6.59 -7.88 6.35
CA VAL A 53 7.26 -7.23 7.49
C VAL A 53 6.35 -7.20 8.71
N GLY A 54 5.05 -6.94 8.54
CA GLY A 54 4.06 -6.98 9.63
C GLY A 54 3.90 -8.39 10.21
N GLY A 55 3.87 -9.41 9.35
CA GLY A 55 3.87 -10.81 9.75
C GLY A 55 5.13 -11.17 10.56
N LEU A 56 6.31 -10.75 10.13
CA LEU A 56 7.55 -10.94 10.88
C LEU A 56 7.53 -10.18 12.21
N THR A 57 7.02 -8.96 12.25
CA THR A 57 6.86 -8.16 13.49
C THR A 57 5.99 -8.92 14.50
N ARG A 58 4.93 -9.58 14.02
CA ARG A 58 4.09 -10.44 14.87
C ARG A 58 4.81 -11.70 15.33
N LEU A 59 5.57 -12.38 14.47
CA LEU A 59 6.28 -13.62 14.80
C LEU A 59 7.52 -13.40 15.67
N THR A 60 8.04 -12.17 15.70
CA THR A 60 9.17 -11.75 16.55
C THR A 60 8.72 -11.12 17.86
N ASP A 61 7.41 -11.17 18.17
CA ASP A 61 6.81 -10.60 19.39
C ASP A 61 7.23 -9.13 19.60
N SER A 62 7.36 -8.38 18.50
CA SER A 62 7.76 -6.97 18.55
C SER A 62 6.58 -6.01 18.55
N GLY A 63 5.35 -6.50 18.46
CA GLY A 63 4.15 -5.67 18.27
C GLY A 63 3.74 -4.78 19.44
N LEU A 64 4.30 -4.95 20.65
CA LEU A 64 4.04 -4.09 21.81
C LEU A 64 5.29 -3.32 22.27
N SER A 65 6.35 -3.30 21.46
CA SER A 65 7.60 -2.60 21.77
C SER A 65 7.45 -1.08 21.81
N ILE A 66 6.47 -0.51 21.09
CA ILE A 66 6.12 0.92 21.07
C ILE A 66 4.71 1.11 21.66
N THR A 67 4.66 1.39 22.96
CA THR A 67 3.41 1.51 23.73
C THR A 67 2.64 2.80 23.48
N GLU A 68 3.33 3.85 23.00
CA GLU A 68 2.71 5.14 22.69
C GLU A 68 2.29 5.27 21.22
N TRP A 69 1.15 5.93 21.00
CA TRP A 69 0.69 6.30 19.68
C TRP A 69 1.02 7.77 19.42
N ASP A 70 2.19 8.02 18.85
CA ASP A 70 2.59 9.33 18.35
C ASP A 70 2.75 9.30 16.81
N PRO A 71 1.75 9.82 16.06
CA PRO A 71 1.78 9.80 14.60
C PRO A 71 2.89 10.68 14.00
N VAL A 72 3.27 11.76 14.68
CA VAL A 72 4.13 12.81 14.13
C VAL A 72 5.55 12.64 14.66
N MET A 73 5.73 12.70 15.99
CA MET A 73 7.06 12.59 16.60
C MET A 73 7.53 11.13 16.71
N GLY A 74 6.60 10.16 16.74
CA GLY A 74 6.95 8.74 16.67
C GLY A 74 7.53 8.29 15.32
N ALA A 75 7.72 9.20 14.36
CA ALA A 75 8.54 8.98 13.17
C ALA A 75 10.03 8.91 13.48
N VAL A 76 10.47 9.64 14.50
CA VAL A 76 11.88 9.71 14.87
C VAL A 76 12.15 8.63 15.93
N PRO A 77 13.08 7.69 15.67
CA PRO A 77 13.45 6.70 16.68
C PRO A 77 14.18 7.39 17.85
N PRO A 78 14.26 6.76 19.04
CA PRO A 78 15.01 7.33 20.15
C PRO A 78 16.47 7.60 19.77
N LEU A 79 16.90 8.86 19.82
CA LEU A 79 18.24 9.27 19.38
C LEU A 79 19.26 9.31 20.52
N SER A 80 18.81 9.27 21.78
CA SER A 80 19.67 9.36 22.96
C SER A 80 19.53 8.14 23.86
N THR A 81 20.57 7.84 24.65
CA THR A 81 20.53 6.77 25.65
C THR A 81 19.40 6.97 26.66
N ALA A 82 19.14 8.22 27.07
CA ALA A 82 18.04 8.55 27.96
C ALA A 82 16.67 8.22 27.33
N ALA A 83 16.47 8.56 26.05
CA ALA A 83 15.24 8.24 25.33
C ALA A 83 15.04 6.73 25.17
N TRP A 84 16.12 5.98 24.86
CA TRP A 84 16.07 4.52 24.82
C TRP A 84 15.68 3.91 26.17
N ASN A 85 16.21 4.42 27.27
CA ASN A 85 15.86 3.96 28.61
C ASN A 85 14.42 4.29 28.98
N ALA A 86 13.89 5.43 28.55
CA ALA A 86 12.49 5.81 28.76
C ALA A 86 11.53 4.88 27.97
N ALA A 87 11.82 4.63 26.69
CA ALA A 87 11.05 3.70 25.87
C ALA A 87 11.10 2.27 26.44
N PHE A 88 12.29 1.81 26.86
CA PHE A 88 12.43 0.51 27.50
C PHE A 88 11.69 0.45 28.85
N ALA A 89 11.72 1.53 29.65
CA ALA A 89 10.94 1.60 30.88
C ALA A 89 9.43 1.49 30.62
N ALA A 90 8.92 2.11 29.56
CA ALA A 90 7.54 1.96 29.14
C ALA A 90 7.23 0.53 28.64
N TYR A 91 8.15 -0.12 27.92
CA TYR A 91 8.00 -1.53 27.54
C TYR A 91 7.96 -2.46 28.75
N ARG A 92 8.76 -2.18 29.79
CA ARG A 92 8.78 -2.97 31.04
C ARG A 92 7.46 -2.98 31.81
N THR A 93 6.56 -2.02 31.55
CA THR A 93 5.22 -2.02 32.17
C THR A 93 4.22 -2.92 31.44
N THR A 94 4.59 -3.47 30.28
CA THR A 94 3.71 -4.35 29.51
C THR A 94 3.68 -5.77 30.07
N ALA A 95 2.57 -6.48 29.83
CA ALA A 95 2.44 -7.89 30.23
C ALA A 95 3.42 -8.80 29.45
N GLU A 96 3.78 -8.44 28.22
CA GLU A 96 4.73 -9.18 27.39
C GLU A 96 6.14 -9.17 28.01
N PHE A 97 6.59 -8.02 28.52
CA PHE A 97 7.82 -7.96 29.30
C PHE A 97 7.75 -8.83 30.56
N ALA A 98 6.65 -8.76 31.31
CA ALA A 98 6.52 -9.51 32.56
C ALA A 98 6.44 -11.04 32.36
N LEU A 99 5.85 -11.51 31.25
CA LEU A 99 5.54 -12.93 31.03
C LEU A 99 6.52 -13.65 30.10
N GLN A 100 7.14 -12.94 29.15
CA GLN A 100 8.04 -13.54 28.15
C GLN A 100 9.45 -12.96 28.19
N ASN A 101 9.60 -11.66 28.44
CA ASN A 101 10.86 -10.93 28.23
C ASN A 101 11.45 -10.33 29.52
N SER A 102 11.22 -10.96 30.69
CA SER A 102 11.52 -10.37 32.01
C SER A 102 13.01 -10.09 32.24
N ASP A 103 13.87 -10.87 31.60
CA ASP A 103 15.33 -10.76 31.70
C ASP A 103 15.96 -10.00 30.52
N MET A 104 15.13 -9.40 29.66
CA MET A 104 15.58 -8.78 28.42
C MET A 104 16.39 -7.51 28.66
N THR A 105 17.48 -7.35 27.92
CA THR A 105 18.35 -6.18 27.96
C THR A 105 17.86 -5.05 27.04
N VAL A 106 18.38 -3.83 27.25
CA VAL A 106 18.13 -2.70 26.35
C VAL A 106 18.62 -2.97 24.92
N ALA A 107 19.63 -3.82 24.74
CA ALA A 107 20.14 -4.18 23.43
C ALA A 107 19.15 -5.06 22.65
N GLU A 108 18.55 -6.06 23.33
CA GLU A 108 17.50 -6.91 22.75
C GLU A 108 16.21 -6.13 22.51
N PHE A 109 15.84 -5.21 23.42
CA PHE A 109 14.73 -4.27 23.22
C PHE A 109 14.86 -3.49 21.92
N LYS A 110 16.06 -3.00 21.59
CA LYS A 110 16.29 -2.24 20.36
C LYS A 110 15.94 -3.06 19.12
N VAL A 111 16.22 -4.36 19.11
CA VAL A 111 15.93 -5.23 17.96
C VAL A 111 14.43 -5.30 17.71
N ILE A 112 13.63 -5.60 18.74
CA ILE A 112 12.15 -5.65 18.61
C ILE A 112 11.59 -4.26 18.26
N PHE A 113 12.13 -3.19 18.86
CA PHE A 113 11.73 -1.82 18.56
C PHE A 113 11.93 -1.47 17.08
N TRP A 114 13.06 -1.87 16.48
CA TRP A 114 13.33 -1.60 15.07
C TRP A 114 12.36 -2.31 14.12
N TRP A 115 11.91 -3.52 14.46
CA TRP A 115 10.89 -4.22 13.68
C TRP A 115 9.56 -3.46 13.69
N GLU A 116 9.08 -3.09 14.88
CA GLU A 116 7.82 -2.37 14.99
C GLU A 116 7.91 -0.96 14.38
N TRP A 117 8.98 -0.22 14.67
CA TRP A 117 9.21 1.09 14.10
C TRP A 117 9.31 1.03 12.57
N GLY A 118 10.06 0.05 12.03
CA GLY A 118 10.23 -0.14 10.59
C GLY A 118 8.91 -0.48 9.90
N HIS A 119 8.10 -1.36 10.51
CA HIS A 119 6.76 -1.65 10.04
C HIS A 119 5.85 -0.42 10.02
N ARG A 120 5.86 0.39 11.10
CA ARG A 120 5.10 1.66 11.17
C ARG A 120 5.57 2.67 10.12
N GLN A 121 6.89 2.82 9.92
CA GLN A 121 7.41 3.72 8.89
C GLN A 121 7.07 3.26 7.47
N LEU A 122 7.10 1.94 7.21
CA LEU A 122 6.71 1.39 5.92
C LEU A 122 5.25 1.73 5.60
N GLY A 123 4.34 1.60 6.56
CA GLY A 123 2.93 2.02 6.39
C GLY A 123 2.79 3.50 6.02
N ARG A 124 3.55 4.39 6.68
CA ARG A 124 3.57 5.82 6.37
C ARG A 124 4.12 6.11 4.97
N PHE A 125 5.21 5.46 4.61
CA PHE A 125 5.80 5.57 3.28
C PHE A 125 4.83 5.15 2.17
N ILE A 126 4.06 4.07 2.39
CA ILE A 126 3.02 3.63 1.45
C ILE A 126 1.94 4.70 1.28
N GLY A 127 1.47 5.29 2.38
CA GLY A 127 0.51 6.39 2.34
C GLY A 127 1.02 7.59 1.52
N LEU A 128 2.30 7.95 1.68
CA LEU A 128 2.94 9.01 0.90
C LEU A 128 3.12 8.64 -0.58
N ALA A 129 3.52 7.40 -0.88
CA ALA A 129 3.67 6.92 -2.26
C ALA A 129 2.31 6.87 -2.99
N TRP A 130 1.25 6.51 -2.28
CA TRP A 130 -0.11 6.60 -2.79
C TRP A 130 -0.49 8.07 -3.05
N LEU A 131 -0.33 8.95 -2.06
CA LEU A 131 -0.70 10.36 -2.20
C LEU A 131 0.07 11.04 -3.33
N ALA A 132 1.38 10.82 -3.42
CA ALA A 132 2.22 11.39 -4.47
C ALA A 132 1.77 10.95 -5.87
N GLY A 133 1.50 9.66 -6.07
CA GLY A 133 1.00 9.19 -7.37
C GLY A 133 -0.39 9.72 -7.68
N PHE A 134 -1.27 9.85 -6.67
CA PHE A 134 -2.57 10.47 -6.86
C PHE A 134 -2.44 11.94 -7.31
N LEU A 135 -1.62 12.74 -6.62
CA LEU A 135 -1.41 14.15 -6.95
C LEU A 135 -0.76 14.34 -8.33
N ILE A 136 0.20 13.49 -8.72
CA ILE A 136 0.94 13.65 -9.99
C ILE A 136 0.11 13.18 -11.19
N LEU A 137 -0.73 12.15 -11.02
CA LEU A 137 -1.44 11.50 -12.13
C LEU A 137 -2.88 11.98 -12.31
N PHE A 138 -3.50 12.61 -11.29
CA PHE A 138 -4.93 12.94 -11.29
C PHE A 138 -5.28 14.40 -10.96
N ILE A 139 -4.30 15.23 -10.57
CA ILE A 139 -4.47 16.68 -10.33
C ILE A 139 -3.60 17.44 -11.33
#